data_AF-A0A843BUC0-F1
#
_entry.id   AF-A0A843BUC0-F1
#
_cell.length_a   1.000
_cell.length_b   1.000
_cell.length_c   1.000
_cell.angle_alpha   90.00
_cell.angle_beta   90.00
_cell.angle_gamma   90.00
#
_symmetry.space_group_name_H-M   'P 1'
#
loop_
_entity.id
_entity.type
_entity.pdbx_description
1 polymer ?
#
loop_
_entity_poly.entity_id
_entity_poly.type
_entity_poly.pdbx_seq_one_letter_code
_entity_poly.pdbx_strand_id
1 'polypeptide(L)'
;MMNKNVLNRNITGLSVEERKRIENDFTSNLRYSWEKAIAFAVSYKPNIEKVIEELNETFQKFIPDNHPLRSFVREVITTSFKEVLGKLFKTEDITDIDIENEFLRITISKLRGILF
;
A
#
# COMPACT_ATOMS: atom_id res chain seq x y z
N MET A 1 -9.92 -4.78 -21.55
CA MET A 1 -9.64 -5.90 -20.62
C MET A 1 -8.18 -6.29 -20.74
N MET A 2 -7.34 -5.87 -19.80
CA MET A 2 -6.02 -6.45 -19.55
C MET A 2 -5.51 -5.89 -18.22
N ASN A 3 -5.59 -6.70 -17.16
CA ASN A 3 -4.69 -6.62 -16.02
C ASN A 3 -4.69 -7.98 -15.33
N LYS A 4 -3.92 -8.92 -15.88
CA LYS A 4 -3.67 -10.21 -15.25
C LYS A 4 -2.20 -10.26 -14.86
N ASN A 5 -2.00 -10.20 -13.54
CA ASN A 5 -0.88 -10.78 -12.81
C ASN A 5 0.51 -10.22 -13.15
N VAL A 6 0.77 -9.01 -12.64
CA VAL A 6 2.09 -8.34 -12.68
C VAL A 6 3.10 -9.00 -11.73
N LEU A 7 2.66 -9.85 -10.81
CA LEU A 7 3.50 -10.34 -9.72
C LEU A 7 4.19 -11.70 -9.97
N ASN A 8 4.10 -12.29 -11.16
CA ASN A 8 4.58 -13.65 -11.39
C ASN A 8 6.00 -13.77 -12.02
N ARG A 9 6.89 -12.78 -11.84
CA ARG A 9 8.24 -12.82 -12.42
C ARG A 9 9.33 -12.65 -11.37
N ASN A 10 10.34 -13.53 -11.40
CA ASN A 10 11.61 -13.32 -10.70
C ASN A 10 12.15 -11.93 -11.07
N ILE A 11 12.25 -11.05 -10.07
CA ILE A 11 12.33 -9.60 -10.28
C ILE A 11 13.76 -9.13 -10.60
N THR A 12 14.74 -10.03 -10.48
CA THR A 12 16.17 -9.79 -10.77
C THR A 12 16.51 -9.61 -12.26
N GLY A 13 15.54 -9.84 -13.17
CA GLY A 13 15.72 -9.70 -14.62
C GLY A 13 14.90 -8.59 -15.27
N LEU A 14 14.19 -7.75 -14.50
CA LEU A 14 13.32 -6.73 -15.07
C LEU A 14 14.09 -5.52 -15.62
N SER A 15 13.59 -4.99 -16.74
CA SER A 15 14.01 -3.68 -17.26
C SER A 15 13.59 -2.53 -16.34
N VAL A 16 14.23 -1.36 -16.48
CA VAL A 16 13.86 -0.14 -15.72
C VAL A 16 12.39 0.21 -15.97
N GLU A 17 11.93 0.06 -17.20
CA GLU A 17 10.57 0.35 -17.63
C GLU A 17 9.55 -0.61 -17.00
N GLU A 18 9.88 -1.90 -16.90
CA GLU A 18 9.05 -2.87 -16.20
C GLU A 18 8.98 -2.54 -14.72
N ARG A 19 10.11 -2.28 -14.06
CA ARG A 19 10.13 -1.87 -12.63
C ARG A 19 9.24 -0.65 -12.38
N LYS A 20 9.38 0.39 -13.21
CA LYS A 20 8.58 1.62 -13.13
C LYS A 20 7.09 1.34 -13.32
N ARG A 21 6.73 0.44 -14.23
CA ARG A 21 5.33 0.03 -14.43
C ARG A 21 4.76 -0.65 -13.19
N ILE A 22 5.52 -1.60 -12.62
CA ILE A 22 5.13 -2.29 -11.38
C ILE A 22 4.94 -1.28 -10.25
N GLU A 23 5.87 -0.35 -10.06
CA GLU A 23 5.75 0.69 -9.03
C GLU A 23 4.53 1.58 -9.21
N ASN A 24 4.22 1.98 -10.45
CA ASN A 24 3.05 2.78 -10.76
C ASN A 24 1.74 2.03 -10.45
N ASP A 25 1.69 0.73 -10.80
CA ASP A 25 0.54 -0.13 -10.50
C ASP A 25 0.36 -0.29 -8.98
N PHE A 26 1.47 -0.53 -8.26
CA PHE A 26 1.47 -0.60 -6.80
C PHE A 26 1.00 0.71 -6.17
N THR A 27 1.52 1.85 -6.62
CA THR A 27 1.16 3.17 -6.10
C THR A 27 -0.33 3.46 -6.31
N SER A 28 -0.85 3.14 -7.49
CA SER A 28 -2.26 3.36 -7.84
C SER A 28 -3.19 2.48 -6.99
N ASN A 29 -2.85 1.20 -6.84
CA ASN A 29 -3.61 0.26 -6.00
C ASN A 29 -3.56 0.65 -4.52
N LEU A 30 -2.42 1.18 -4.06
CA LEU A 30 -2.23 1.60 -2.67
C LEU A 30 -3.06 2.85 -2.36
N ARG A 31 -3.08 3.83 -3.27
CA ARG A 31 -3.93 5.02 -3.17
C ARG A 31 -5.41 4.64 -3.14
N TYR A 32 -5.85 3.78 -4.05
CA TYR A 32 -7.24 3.29 -4.04
C TYR A 32 -7.59 2.60 -2.72
N SER A 33 -6.69 1.78 -2.19
CA SER A 33 -6.91 1.08 -0.92
C SER A 33 -6.98 2.05 0.27
N TRP A 34 -6.15 3.10 0.26
CA TRP A 34 -6.19 4.18 1.23
C TRP A 34 -7.54 4.90 1.21
N GLU A 35 -7.99 5.37 0.05
CA GLU A 35 -9.27 6.07 -0.11
C GLU A 35 -10.45 5.25 0.43
N LYS A 36 -10.46 3.93 0.15
CA LYS A 36 -11.48 3.03 0.69
C LYS A 36 -11.42 2.90 2.21
N ALA A 37 -10.22 2.72 2.77
CA ALA A 37 -10.03 2.62 4.21
C ALA A 37 -10.44 3.91 4.95
N ILE A 38 -10.11 5.08 4.40
CA ILE A 38 -10.52 6.37 4.97
C ILE A 38 -12.03 6.57 4.87
N ALA A 39 -12.64 6.26 3.72
CA ALA A 39 -14.10 6.32 3.57
C ALA A 39 -14.82 5.40 4.58
N PHE A 40 -14.28 4.19 4.79
CA PHE A 40 -14.74 3.26 5.82
C PHE A 40 -14.60 3.83 7.23
N ALA A 41 -13.44 4.44 7.53
CA ALA A 41 -13.18 5.05 8.84
C ALA A 41 -14.18 6.19 9.15
N VAL A 42 -14.43 7.07 8.19
CA VAL A 42 -15.36 8.20 8.33
C VAL A 42 -16.81 7.72 8.46
N SER A 43 -17.20 6.72 7.67
CA SER A 43 -18.60 6.26 7.60
C SER A 43 -19.01 5.46 8.84
N TYR A 44 -18.13 4.61 9.35
CA TYR A 44 -18.49 3.63 10.39
C TYR A 44 -17.81 3.86 11.74
N LYS A 45 -16.85 4.79 11.82
CA LYS A 45 -16.05 5.08 13.03
C LYS A 45 -15.50 3.81 13.72
N PRO A 46 -14.88 2.88 12.96
CA PRO A 46 -14.30 1.67 13.52
C PRO A 46 -13.03 1.99 14.33
N ASN A 47 -12.49 0.99 15.03
CA ASN A 47 -11.15 1.09 15.61
C ASN A 47 -10.05 1.02 14.52
N ILE A 48 -8.82 1.34 14.92
CA ILE A 48 -7.71 1.44 13.96
C ILE A 48 -7.34 0.11 13.33
N GLU A 49 -7.50 -0.99 14.07
CA GLU A 49 -7.25 -2.36 13.61
C GLU A 49 -8.17 -2.70 12.43
N LYS A 50 -9.45 -2.30 12.49
CA LYS A 50 -10.41 -2.50 11.41
C LYS A 50 -10.13 -1.63 10.19
N VAL A 51 -9.62 -0.41 10.37
CA VAL A 51 -9.16 0.42 9.24
C VAL A 51 -7.97 -0.23 8.53
N ILE A 52 -7.02 -0.77 9.30
CA ILE A 52 -5.86 -1.51 8.77
C ILE A 52 -6.32 -2.79 8.05
N GLU A 53 -7.31 -3.50 8.58
CA GLU A 53 -7.90 -4.67 7.94
C GLU A 53 -8.51 -4.30 6.58
N GLU A 54 -9.37 -3.28 6.52
CA GLU A 54 -10.00 -2.80 5.27
C GLU A 54 -8.95 -2.38 4.22
N LEU A 55 -7.92 -1.64 4.65
CA LEU A 55 -6.80 -1.22 3.80
C LEU A 55 -6.09 -2.44 3.20
N ASN A 56 -5.75 -3.43 4.03
CA ASN A 56 -5.07 -4.63 3.59
C ASN A 56 -5.97 -5.49 2.71
N GLU A 57 -7.21 -5.77 3.10
CA GLU A 57 -8.13 -6.57 2.31
C GLU A 57 -8.37 -5.96 0.94
N THR A 58 -8.50 -4.64 0.85
CA THR A 58 -8.63 -3.94 -0.42
C THR A 58 -7.38 -4.10 -1.28
N PHE A 59 -6.19 -3.91 -0.71
CA PHE A 59 -4.95 -4.03 -1.46
C PHE A 59 -4.66 -5.47 -1.90
N GLN A 60 -4.93 -6.45 -1.04
CA GLN A 60 -4.63 -7.86 -1.28
C GLN A 60 -5.48 -8.47 -2.39
N LYS A 61 -6.58 -7.83 -2.82
CA LYS A 61 -7.35 -8.21 -4.02
C LYS A 61 -6.54 -8.06 -5.32
N PHE A 62 -5.49 -7.24 -5.31
CA PHE A 62 -4.61 -7.03 -6.47
C PHE A 62 -3.43 -8.00 -6.52
N ILE A 63 -3.22 -8.78 -5.46
CA ILE A 63 -2.19 -9.80 -5.36
C ILE A 63 -2.85 -11.17 -5.56
N PRO A 64 -2.27 -12.12 -6.30
CA PRO A 64 -2.75 -13.50 -6.33
C PRO A 64 -2.68 -14.16 -4.94
N ASP A 65 -3.67 -14.99 -4.60
CA ASP A 65 -3.72 -15.64 -3.26
C ASP A 65 -2.51 -16.54 -2.98
N ASN A 66 -1.95 -17.16 -4.01
CA ASN A 66 -0.78 -18.03 -3.93
C ASN A 66 0.55 -17.28 -4.09
N HIS A 67 0.54 -15.95 -4.12
CA HIS A 67 1.77 -15.18 -4.31
C HIS A 67 2.68 -15.26 -3.07
N PRO A 68 3.98 -15.59 -3.21
CA PRO A 68 4.87 -15.83 -2.07
C PRO A 68 5.09 -14.59 -1.20
N LEU A 69 5.00 -13.38 -1.77
CA LEU A 69 5.18 -12.13 -1.03
C LEU A 69 3.88 -11.57 -0.42
N ARG A 70 2.74 -12.26 -0.53
CA ARG A 70 1.43 -11.75 -0.10
C ARG A 70 1.41 -11.29 1.36
N SER A 71 1.85 -12.18 2.27
CA SER A 71 1.93 -11.90 3.71
C SER A 71 2.89 -10.76 4.03
N PHE A 72 3.99 -10.69 3.28
CA PHE A 72 5.01 -9.67 3.51
C PHE A 72 4.55 -8.29 3.04
N VAL A 73 3.89 -8.19 1.88
CA VAL A 73 3.27 -6.94 1.43
C VAL A 73 2.23 -6.45 2.44
N ARG A 74 1.44 -7.36 3.02
CA ARG A 74 0.50 -7.03 4.12
C ARG A 74 1.22 -6.43 5.32
N GLU A 75 2.35 -6.99 5.73
CA GLU A 75 3.16 -6.47 6.82
C GLU A 75 3.72 -5.07 6.51
N VAL A 76 4.26 -4.87 5.31
CA VAL A 76 4.79 -3.57 4.86
C VAL A 76 3.71 -2.48 4.86
N ILE A 77 2.51 -2.79 4.37
CA ILE A 77 1.38 -1.84 4.38
C ILE A 77 0.99 -1.51 5.82
N THR A 78 0.85 -2.53 6.66
CA THR A 78 0.45 -2.37 8.07
C THR A 78 1.44 -1.52 8.85
N THR A 79 2.74 -1.80 8.71
CA THR A 79 3.79 -1.07 9.41
C THR A 79 3.92 0.36 8.91
N SER A 80 3.81 0.60 7.60
CA SER A 80 3.82 1.93 7.01
C SER A 80 2.64 2.78 7.46
N PHE A 81 1.44 2.19 7.53
CA PHE A 81 0.26 2.89 8.04
C PHE A 81 0.44 3.32 9.50
N LYS A 82 0.90 2.39 10.37
CA LYS A 82 1.19 2.72 11.78
C LYS A 82 2.27 3.79 11.94
N GLU A 83 3.30 3.77 11.09
CA GLU A 83 4.36 4.78 11.08
C GLU A 83 3.81 6.17 10.78
N VAL A 84 2.94 6.29 9.77
CA VAL A 84 2.29 7.56 9.40
C VAL A 84 1.40 8.07 10.52
N LEU A 85 0.58 7.21 11.13
CA LEU A 85 -0.21 7.58 12.30
C LEU A 85 0.67 8.07 13.45
N GLY A 86 1.80 7.40 13.70
CA GLY A 86 2.75 7.83 14.72
C GLY A 86 3.36 9.21 14.45
N LYS A 87 3.45 9.62 13.18
CA LYS A 87 3.87 10.98 12.80
C LYS A 87 2.76 12.00 13.02
N LEU A 88 1.51 11.64 12.75
CA LEU A 88 0.35 12.51 13.01
C LEU A 88 0.30 13.02 14.46
N PHE A 89 0.54 12.14 15.43
CA PHE A 89 0.54 12.52 16.83
C PHE A 89 1.71 13.41 17.27
N LYS A 90 2.68 13.66 16.37
CA LYS A 90 3.89 14.43 16.66
C LYS A 90 3.99 15.74 15.88
N THR A 91 3.05 16.03 14.99
CA THR A 91 3.13 17.17 14.07
C THR A 91 1.83 17.95 14.10
N GLU A 92 1.91 19.25 14.38
CA GLU A 92 0.72 20.10 14.59
C GLU A 92 0.03 20.56 13.29
N ASP A 93 0.74 20.57 12.16
CA ASP A 93 0.23 21.03 10.85
C ASP A 93 0.47 19.98 9.75
N ILE A 94 -0.45 19.03 9.59
CA ILE A 94 -0.41 18.06 8.48
C ILE A 94 -1.79 17.91 7.84
N THR A 95 -1.87 18.02 6.52
CA THR A 95 -3.13 17.89 5.79
C THR A 95 -3.42 16.43 5.43
N ASP A 96 -4.68 16.08 5.18
CA ASP A 96 -5.07 14.73 4.71
C ASP A 96 -4.28 14.26 3.48
N ILE A 97 -3.96 15.19 2.57
CA ILE A 97 -3.16 14.92 1.36
C ILE A 97 -1.70 14.61 1.71
N ASP A 98 -1.13 15.30 2.70
CA ASP A 98 0.23 15.04 3.16
C ASP A 98 0.33 13.67 3.82
N ILE A 99 -0.68 13.28 4.60
CA ILE A 99 -0.76 11.95 5.23
C ILE A 99 -0.79 10.86 4.18
N GLU A 100 -1.66 11.00 3.17
CA GLU A 100 -1.75 10.06 2.06
C GLU A 100 -0.40 9.95 1.33
N ASN A 101 0.18 11.09 0.93
CA ASN A 101 1.43 11.09 0.17
C ASN A 101 2.58 10.50 0.97
N GLU A 102 2.66 10.77 2.27
CA GLU A 102 3.66 10.20 3.16
C GLU A 102 3.48 8.69 3.32
N PHE A 103 2.24 8.21 3.44
CA PHE A 103 1.91 6.79 3.43
C PHE A 103 2.36 6.10 2.13
N LEU A 104 2.03 6.67 0.98
CA LEU A 104 2.44 6.15 -0.32
C LEU A 104 3.97 6.10 -0.43
N ARG A 105 4.64 7.19 -0.07
CA ARG A 105 6.11 7.33 -0.14
C ARG A 105 6.81 6.28 0.72
N ILE A 106 6.43 6.13 1.98
CA ILE A 106 7.03 5.16 2.90
C ILE A 106 6.80 3.74 2.41
N THR A 107 5.56 3.41 2.03
CA THR A 107 5.20 2.05 1.62
C THR A 107 5.93 1.66 0.33
N ILE A 108 5.96 2.53 -0.68
CA ILE A 108 6.68 2.26 -1.93
C ILE A 108 8.18 2.17 -1.69
N SER A 109 8.76 3.02 -0.83
CA SER A 109 10.18 2.94 -0.48
C SER A 109 10.54 1.59 0.14
N LYS A 110 9.72 1.08 1.06
CA LYS A 110 9.92 -0.25 1.65
C LYS A 110 9.76 -1.36 0.62
N LEU A 111 8.71 -1.30 -0.21
CA LEU A 111 8.48 -2.27 -1.28
C LEU A 111 9.59 -2.29 -2.34
N ARG A 112 10.22 -1.14 -2.62
CA ARG A 112 11.36 -1.07 -3.55
C ARG A 112 12.52 -1.96 -3.10
N GLY A 113 12.92 -1.90 -1.82
CA GLY A 113 14.01 -2.74 -1.30
C GLY A 113 13.69 -4.24 -1.24
N ILE A 114 12.48 -4.62 -1.66
CA ILE A 114 11.96 -5.99 -1.64
C ILE A 114 11.74 -6.47 -3.08
N LEU A 115 11.20 -5.60 -3.93
CA LEU A 115 10.92 -5.88 -5.31
C LEU A 115 12.18 -5.72 -6.18
N PHE A 116 13.15 -4.87 -5.82
CA PHE A 116 14.31 -4.53 -6.66
C PHE A 116 15.62 -4.54 -5.86
#